data_AF-A0A5M8PH59-F1
#
_entry.id   AF-A0A5M8PH59-F1
#
_cell.length_a   1.000
_cell.length_b   1.000
_cell.length_c   1.000
_cell.angle_alpha   90.00
_cell.angle_beta   90.00
_cell.angle_gamma   90.00
#
_symmetry.space_group_name_H-M   'P 1'
#
loop_
_entity.id
_entity.type
_entity.pdbx_description
1 polymer ?
#
loop_
_entity_poly.entity_id
_entity_poly.type
_entity_poly.pdbx_seq_one_letter_code
_entity_poly.pdbx_strand_id
1 'polypeptide(L)'
;MKRWSLAMHWILAITNACNALTYVTRFSCDIFGFYVAFIYLQKGIQVLTRQWSQAGETSAYLSIVISLLVLMTAYACGVLGGSNLFHRYVRKFVDDYGTPLTIIFFTGFVHIGHMRGVQLQTLPTSKAFYPTQDRDWFIPFWDIHVYDVFLAIPFAILLTILFYFDHNVSSLIAQGTEFPLRKPAGFHWDIFLLGLTTGLSGLLGIPFPNGLIPQAPFHTASLCVASSLPDPSETRASKGHAARVVDHVVEQRVSNLAQGLLTLGTMTGPLLRVLHLIPQGVLAGLFFVMGVRALQGNGVTKKMVFLARDAALTTASDPLGRVERRQAVWWFVGLEVVGFAATFAISQTIAAIGFPVLVLALVPVRTFLLPRFFAAEELAVLDEATASPFTME
;
A
#
# COMPACT_ATOMS: atom_id res chain seq x y z
N MET A 1 12.54 23.71 -3.32
CA MET A 1 12.03 22.36 -3.69
C MET A 1 10.51 22.30 -3.57
N LYS A 2 9.93 22.46 -2.37
CA LYS A 2 8.49 22.24 -2.13
C LYS A 2 7.54 23.19 -2.89
N ARG A 3 7.91 24.47 -3.01
CA ARG A 3 7.16 25.47 -3.81
C ARG A 3 7.19 25.19 -5.31
N TRP A 4 8.36 24.79 -5.83
CA TRP A 4 8.50 24.35 -7.22
C TRP A 4 7.67 23.11 -7.51
N SER A 5 7.61 22.17 -6.55
CA SER A 5 6.75 20.99 -6.64
C SER A 5 5.27 21.40 -6.74
N LEU A 6 4.77 22.34 -5.91
CA LEU A 6 3.40 22.86 -6.06
C LEU A 6 3.14 23.44 -7.46
N ALA A 7 4.04 24.29 -7.96
CA ALA A 7 3.88 24.90 -9.28
C ALA A 7 3.87 23.85 -10.39
N MET A 8 4.74 22.85 -10.31
CA MET A 8 4.81 21.74 -11.28
C MET A 8 3.55 20.85 -11.21
N HIS A 9 3.02 20.56 -10.02
CA HIS A 9 1.76 19.81 -9.89
C HIS A 9 0.57 20.57 -10.48
N TRP A 10 0.51 21.89 -10.31
CA TRP A 10 -0.54 22.70 -10.93
C TRP A 10 -0.39 22.76 -12.45
N ILE A 11 0.83 22.89 -12.97
CA ILE A 11 1.09 22.80 -14.41
C ILE A 11 0.62 21.44 -14.93
N LEU A 12 1.01 20.33 -14.28
CA LEU A 12 0.60 18.98 -14.67
C LEU A 12 -0.92 18.76 -14.61
N ALA A 13 -1.58 19.31 -13.59
CA ALA A 13 -3.03 19.25 -13.47
C ALA A 13 -3.73 20.02 -14.60
N ILE A 14 -3.20 21.17 -15.00
CA ILE A 14 -3.74 21.99 -16.09
C ILE A 14 -3.42 21.38 -17.46
N THR A 15 -2.27 20.74 -17.64
CA THR A 15 -1.84 20.16 -18.92
C THR A 15 -2.43 18.77 -19.21
N ASN A 16 -3.48 18.36 -18.49
CA ASN A 16 -4.16 17.07 -18.67
C ASN A 16 -3.18 15.87 -18.61
N ALA A 17 -2.21 15.92 -17.68
CA ALA A 17 -1.24 14.85 -17.52
C ALA A 17 -1.90 13.52 -17.13
N CYS A 18 -3.09 13.56 -16.52
CA CYS A 18 -3.90 12.36 -16.20
C CYS A 18 -4.22 11.51 -17.43
N ASN A 19 -4.19 12.03 -18.66
CA ASN A 19 -4.36 11.19 -19.83
C ASN A 19 -3.24 10.13 -19.98
N ALA A 20 -2.08 10.36 -19.35
CA ALA A 20 -1.01 9.36 -19.27
C ALA A 20 -1.36 8.15 -18.38
N LEU A 21 -2.43 8.22 -17.58
CA LEU A 21 -2.95 7.09 -16.80
C LEU A 21 -3.46 5.95 -17.67
N THR A 22 -3.93 6.26 -18.89
CA THR A 22 -4.42 5.24 -19.83
C THR A 22 -3.32 4.25 -20.23
N TYR A 23 -2.05 4.66 -20.13
CA TYR A 23 -0.90 3.80 -20.38
C TYR A 23 -0.47 2.96 -19.16
N VAL A 24 -0.94 3.29 -17.96
CA VAL A 24 -0.61 2.55 -16.73
C VAL A 24 -1.54 1.35 -16.60
N THR A 25 -0.98 0.15 -16.67
CA THR A 25 -1.74 -1.11 -16.61
C THR A 25 -1.43 -1.93 -15.39
N ARG A 26 -2.15 -3.05 -15.21
CA ARG A 26 -2.00 -3.94 -14.05
C ARG A 26 -0.56 -4.42 -13.92
N PHE A 27 0.15 -4.65 -15.02
CA PHE A 27 1.58 -4.98 -15.02
C PHE A 27 2.43 -4.01 -14.19
N SER A 28 2.31 -2.70 -14.43
CA SER A 28 3.12 -1.71 -13.69
C SER A 28 2.67 -1.55 -12.24
N CYS A 29 1.36 -1.60 -12.00
CA CYS A 29 0.76 -1.52 -10.67
C CYS A 29 1.12 -2.73 -9.80
N ASP A 30 1.09 -3.95 -10.36
CA ASP A 30 1.43 -5.19 -9.69
C ASP A 30 2.91 -5.22 -9.29
N ILE A 31 3.82 -4.90 -10.21
CA ILE A 31 5.27 -4.81 -9.92
C ILE A 31 5.54 -3.79 -8.81
N PHE A 32 4.91 -2.62 -8.88
CA PHE A 32 5.11 -1.58 -7.87
C PHE A 32 4.51 -1.96 -6.52
N GLY A 33 3.30 -2.52 -6.49
CA GLY A 33 2.70 -3.04 -5.26
C GLY A 33 3.54 -4.15 -4.63
N PHE A 34 4.19 -4.98 -5.46
CA PHE A 34 5.05 -6.07 -5.01
C PHE A 34 6.36 -5.51 -4.42
N TYR A 35 6.95 -4.52 -5.08
CA TYR A 35 8.07 -3.75 -4.57
C TYR A 35 7.77 -3.14 -3.21
N VAL A 36 6.65 -2.43 -3.08
CA VAL A 36 6.24 -1.80 -1.81
C VAL A 36 6.07 -2.84 -0.72
N ALA A 37 5.43 -3.97 -1.00
CA ALA A 37 5.25 -5.04 -0.03
C ALA A 37 6.59 -5.57 0.52
N PHE A 38 7.60 -5.74 -0.34
CA PHE A 38 8.96 -6.10 0.08
C PHE A 38 9.63 -5.02 0.93
N ILE A 39 9.47 -3.74 0.58
CA ILE A 39 9.98 -2.63 1.40
C ILE A 39 9.33 -2.63 2.79
N TYR A 40 8.04 -2.93 2.90
CA TYR A 40 7.36 -3.06 4.20
C TYR A 40 7.96 -4.19 5.05
N LEU A 41 8.22 -5.36 4.44
CA LEU A 41 8.88 -6.48 5.13
C LEU A 41 10.30 -6.09 5.56
N GLN A 42 11.09 -5.49 4.67
CA GLN A 42 12.44 -5.02 4.97
C GLN A 42 12.44 -3.99 6.10
N LYS A 43 11.49 -3.05 6.10
CA LYS A 43 11.35 -2.05 7.17
C LYS A 43 10.99 -2.68 8.51
N GLY A 44 10.14 -3.71 8.53
CA GLY A 44 9.88 -4.50 9.74
C GLY A 44 11.16 -5.09 10.32
N ILE A 45 12.00 -5.72 9.48
CA ILE A 45 13.32 -6.26 9.88
C ILE A 45 14.26 -5.14 10.35
N GLN A 46 14.28 -4.00 9.65
CA GLN A 46 15.12 -2.85 10.01
C GLN A 46 14.75 -2.27 11.39
N VAL A 47 13.46 -2.21 11.72
CA VAL A 47 12.99 -1.75 13.03
C VAL A 47 13.46 -2.70 14.14
N LEU A 48 13.39 -4.02 13.92
CA LEU A 48 13.84 -5.02 14.90
C LEU A 48 15.37 -5.02 15.07
N THR A 49 16.12 -4.99 13.98
CA THR A 49 17.60 -4.95 14.02
C THR A 49 18.14 -3.68 14.67
N ARG A 50 17.48 -2.53 14.49
CA ARG A 50 17.84 -1.29 15.19
C ARG A 50 17.72 -1.41 16.71
N GLN A 51 16.75 -2.17 17.21
CA GLN A 51 16.56 -2.34 18.66
C GLN A 51 17.71 -3.10 19.30
N TRP A 52 18.35 -4.03 18.56
CA TRP A 52 19.56 -4.73 19.01
C TRP A 52 20.67 -3.76 19.42
N SER A 53 20.86 -2.70 18.62
CA SER A 53 21.91 -1.70 18.86
C SER A 53 21.60 -0.73 20.01
N GLN A 54 20.33 -0.57 20.39
CA GLN A 54 19.90 0.54 21.27
C GLN A 54 19.37 0.11 22.64
N ALA A 55 18.78 -1.09 22.76
CA ALA A 55 18.04 -1.49 23.96
C ALA A 55 18.54 -2.81 24.61
N GLY A 56 19.65 -3.36 24.11
CA GLY A 56 20.24 -4.61 24.61
C GLY A 56 19.58 -5.87 24.03
N GLU A 57 20.26 -7.01 24.19
CA GLU A 57 19.86 -8.27 23.55
C GLU A 57 18.51 -8.79 24.06
N THR A 58 18.24 -8.69 25.37
CA THR A 58 17.01 -9.20 25.99
C THR A 58 15.74 -8.50 25.49
N SER A 59 15.79 -7.18 25.32
CA SER A 59 14.67 -6.41 24.77
C SER A 59 14.48 -6.69 23.27
N ALA A 60 15.57 -6.90 22.53
CA ALA A 60 15.52 -7.23 21.12
C ALA A 60 14.90 -8.62 20.88
N TYR A 61 15.27 -9.64 21.66
CA TYR A 61 14.62 -10.95 21.61
C TYR A 61 13.12 -10.86 21.92
N LEU A 62 12.75 -10.12 22.96
CA LEU A 62 11.35 -9.93 23.33
C LEU A 62 10.57 -9.24 22.21
N SER A 63 11.12 -8.19 21.59
CA SER A 63 10.51 -7.52 20.45
C SER A 63 10.35 -8.41 19.22
N ILE A 64 11.33 -9.27 18.93
CA ILE A 64 11.22 -10.25 17.83
C ILE A 64 10.06 -11.20 18.12
N VAL A 65 9.99 -11.78 19.33
CA VAL A 65 8.91 -12.68 19.73
C VAL A 65 7.55 -11.99 19.63
N ILE A 66 7.42 -10.76 20.15
CA ILE A 66 6.18 -9.98 20.04
C ILE A 66 5.81 -9.72 18.58
N SER A 67 6.76 -9.33 17.73
CA SER A 67 6.49 -9.05 16.32
C SER A 67 5.99 -10.29 15.56
N LEU A 68 6.57 -11.46 15.85
CA LEU A 68 6.15 -12.74 15.26
C LEU A 68 4.79 -13.19 15.81
N LEU A 69 4.52 -12.98 17.10
CA LEU A 69 3.21 -13.27 17.69
C LEU A 69 2.11 -12.38 17.09
N VAL A 70 2.38 -11.07 16.92
CA VAL A 70 1.47 -10.15 16.21
C VAL A 70 1.19 -10.64 14.79
N LEU A 71 2.24 -11.05 14.06
CA LEU A 71 2.09 -11.61 12.71
C LEU A 71 1.23 -12.88 12.71
N MET A 72 1.54 -13.85 13.57
CA MET A 72 0.81 -15.12 13.65
C MET A 72 -0.65 -14.92 14.03
N THR A 73 -0.94 -14.10 15.03
CA THR A 73 -2.32 -13.84 15.47
C THR A 73 -3.11 -13.08 14.42
N ALA A 74 -2.56 -12.01 13.83
CA ALA A 74 -3.26 -11.25 12.79
C ALA A 74 -3.45 -12.06 11.50
N TYR A 75 -2.52 -12.95 11.18
CA TYR A 75 -2.66 -13.91 10.08
C TYR A 75 -3.75 -14.94 10.37
N ALA A 76 -3.75 -15.52 11.57
CA ALA A 76 -4.80 -16.45 12.01
C ALA A 76 -6.19 -15.80 11.97
N CYS A 77 -6.33 -14.53 12.39
CA CYS A 77 -7.59 -13.79 12.25
C CYS A 77 -8.05 -13.70 10.79
N GLY A 78 -7.14 -13.44 9.84
CA GLY A 78 -7.48 -13.42 8.41
C GLY A 78 -7.91 -14.78 7.88
N VAL A 79 -7.20 -15.85 8.26
CA VAL A 79 -7.56 -17.23 7.87
C VAL A 79 -8.92 -17.61 8.45
N LEU A 80 -9.19 -17.30 9.72
CA LEU A 80 -10.49 -17.52 10.36
C LEU A 80 -11.59 -16.71 9.66
N GLY A 81 -11.31 -15.45 9.29
CA GLY A 81 -12.20 -14.58 8.52
C GLY A 81 -12.58 -15.15 7.14
N GLY A 82 -11.67 -15.85 6.48
CA GLY A 82 -11.90 -16.53 5.20
C GLY A 82 -12.52 -17.93 5.32
N SER A 83 -12.38 -18.58 6.48
CA SER A 83 -12.82 -19.96 6.70
C SER A 83 -14.34 -20.11 6.85
N ASN A 84 -14.85 -21.34 6.78
CA ASN A 84 -16.24 -21.67 7.11
C ASN A 84 -16.48 -21.88 8.62
N LEU A 85 -15.51 -21.52 9.46
CA LEU A 85 -15.62 -21.60 10.91
C LEU A 85 -16.35 -20.35 11.43
N PHE A 86 -17.20 -20.54 12.45
CA PHE A 86 -18.03 -19.52 13.10
C PHE A 86 -19.20 -18.95 12.29
N HIS A 87 -20.09 -18.26 13.01
CA HIS A 87 -21.24 -17.59 12.44
C HIS A 87 -20.82 -16.32 11.66
N ARG A 88 -21.57 -15.96 10.60
CA ARG A 88 -21.22 -14.88 9.65
C ARG A 88 -20.80 -13.57 10.32
N TYR A 89 -21.53 -13.14 11.36
CA TYR A 89 -21.25 -11.89 12.07
C TYR A 89 -19.91 -11.90 12.80
N VAL A 90 -19.59 -12.99 13.51
CA VAL A 90 -18.33 -13.15 14.23
C VAL A 90 -17.17 -13.23 13.26
N ARG A 91 -17.32 -14.00 12.17
CA ARG A 91 -16.29 -14.14 11.14
C ARG A 91 -15.93 -12.80 10.49
N LYS A 92 -16.95 -12.01 10.09
CA LYS A 92 -16.73 -10.69 9.50
C LYS A 92 -16.06 -9.73 10.49
N PHE A 93 -16.48 -9.74 11.75
CA PHE A 93 -15.85 -8.94 12.79
C PHE A 93 -14.36 -9.28 12.98
N VAL A 94 -13.99 -10.57 12.99
CA VAL A 94 -12.60 -11.01 13.11
C VAL A 94 -11.77 -10.67 11.87
N ASP A 95 -12.37 -10.74 10.67
CA ASP A 95 -11.72 -10.36 9.40
C ASP A 95 -11.37 -8.86 9.36
N ASP A 96 -12.36 -8.01 9.68
CA ASP A 96 -12.24 -6.54 9.61
C ASP A 96 -11.41 -5.95 10.77
N TYR A 97 -11.62 -6.43 12.00
CA TYR A 97 -10.99 -5.88 13.23
C TYR A 97 -9.82 -6.72 13.76
N GLY A 98 -9.44 -7.82 13.11
CA GLY A 98 -8.38 -8.71 13.58
C GLY A 98 -7.03 -8.02 13.77
N THR A 99 -6.60 -7.23 12.78
CA THR A 99 -5.33 -6.48 12.84
C THR A 99 -5.30 -5.43 13.96
N PRO A 100 -6.26 -4.48 14.06
CA PRO A 100 -6.25 -3.48 15.12
C PRO A 100 -6.42 -4.09 16.52
N LEU A 101 -7.24 -5.12 16.68
CA LEU A 101 -7.43 -5.80 17.97
C LEU A 101 -6.15 -6.51 18.42
N THR A 102 -5.44 -7.15 17.49
CA THR A 102 -4.14 -7.79 17.77
C THR A 102 -3.12 -6.77 18.28
N ILE A 103 -3.05 -5.59 17.66
CA ILE A 103 -2.14 -4.51 18.09
C ILE A 103 -2.47 -4.02 19.50
N ILE A 104 -3.75 -3.78 19.79
CA ILE A 104 -4.20 -3.33 21.12
C ILE A 104 -3.88 -4.41 22.16
N PHE A 105 -4.17 -5.67 21.85
CA PHE A 105 -3.90 -6.80 22.74
C PHE A 105 -2.40 -6.93 23.05
N PHE A 106 -1.53 -6.97 22.03
CA PHE A 106 -0.09 -7.12 22.27
C PHE A 106 0.55 -5.87 22.88
N THR A 107 0.01 -4.68 22.62
CA THR A 107 0.42 -3.46 23.32
C THR A 107 0.14 -3.57 24.82
N GLY A 108 -1.06 -4.04 25.20
CA GLY A 108 -1.41 -4.27 26.61
C GLY A 108 -0.63 -5.43 27.24
N PHE A 109 -0.47 -6.54 26.52
CA PHE A 109 0.22 -7.75 26.97
C PHE A 109 1.66 -7.48 27.42
N VAL A 110 2.36 -6.61 26.71
CA VAL A 110 3.73 -6.20 27.04
C VAL A 110 3.84 -5.52 28.41
N HIS A 111 2.77 -4.85 28.86
CA HIS A 111 2.75 -4.16 30.15
C HIS A 111 2.31 -5.07 31.31
N ILE A 112 1.89 -6.30 31.02
CA ILE A 112 1.33 -7.25 31.99
C ILE A 112 2.36 -8.36 32.29
N GLY A 113 2.60 -8.63 33.57
CA GLY A 113 3.38 -9.78 34.04
C GLY A 113 4.90 -9.57 34.08
N HIS A 114 5.64 -10.68 33.98
CA HIS A 114 7.11 -10.75 34.12
C HIS A 114 7.89 -9.96 33.05
N MET A 115 7.21 -9.54 31.97
CA MET A 115 7.79 -8.75 30.88
C MET A 115 7.91 -7.25 31.22
N ARG A 116 7.23 -6.77 32.28
CA ARG A 116 7.28 -5.36 32.73
C ARG A 116 8.68 -4.92 33.18
N GLY A 117 9.55 -5.86 33.55
CA GLY A 117 10.94 -5.60 33.93
C GLY A 117 11.88 -5.32 32.76
N VAL A 118 11.44 -5.54 31.51
CA VAL A 118 12.27 -5.33 30.31
C VAL A 118 11.90 -4.00 29.67
N GLN A 119 12.85 -3.08 29.58
CA GLN A 119 12.66 -1.79 28.91
C GLN A 119 12.61 -1.99 27.39
N LEU A 120 11.39 -2.08 26.85
CA LEU A 120 11.17 -2.08 25.41
C LEU A 120 11.19 -0.65 24.87
N GLN A 121 11.73 -0.48 23.67
CA GLN A 121 11.65 0.80 23.00
C GLN A 121 10.21 1.08 22.57
N THR A 122 9.67 2.19 23.03
CA THR A 122 8.37 2.69 22.62
C THR A 122 8.51 3.79 21.58
N LEU A 123 7.38 4.30 21.08
CA LEU A 123 7.36 5.41 20.13
C LEU A 123 7.93 6.69 20.78
N PRO A 124 8.92 7.36 20.17
CA PRO A 124 9.40 8.65 20.68
C PRO A 124 8.29 9.68 20.55
N THR A 125 7.92 10.31 21.67
CA THR A 125 6.89 11.35 21.71
C THR A 125 7.51 12.69 22.09
N SER A 126 6.98 13.76 21.49
CA SER A 126 7.33 15.14 21.84
C SER A 126 6.22 15.78 22.70
N LYS A 127 6.40 17.06 23.06
CA LYS A 127 5.34 17.87 23.66
C LYS A 127 4.17 18.04 22.66
N ALA A 128 2.97 18.24 23.19
CA ALA A 128 1.77 18.46 22.38
C ALA A 128 1.97 19.63 21.42
N PHE A 129 1.64 19.43 20.13
CA PHE A 129 1.76 20.41 19.05
C PHE A 129 3.16 21.04 18.87
N TYR A 130 4.22 20.31 19.25
CA TYR A 130 5.59 20.78 19.09
C TYR A 130 6.23 20.24 17.81
N PRO A 131 6.90 21.08 17.00
CA PRO A 131 7.64 20.60 15.83
C PRO A 131 8.77 19.65 16.22
N THR A 132 9.18 18.77 15.30
CA THR A 132 10.25 17.78 15.51
C THR A 132 11.64 18.42 15.74
N GLN A 133 11.78 19.71 15.46
CA GLN A 133 12.97 20.52 15.71
C GLN A 133 12.54 21.79 16.45
N ASP A 134 13.41 22.40 17.25
CA ASP A 134 13.17 23.71 17.89
C ASP A 134 13.13 24.82 16.83
N ARG A 135 12.02 24.91 16.10
CA ARG A 135 11.79 25.90 15.04
C ARG A 135 10.35 26.36 15.05
N ASP A 136 10.13 27.57 14.56
CA ASP A 136 8.77 28.05 14.29
C ASP A 136 8.09 27.22 13.19
N TRP A 137 6.76 27.11 13.28
CA TRP A 137 5.95 26.39 12.29
C TRP A 137 6.06 27.00 10.89
N PHE A 138 6.32 28.30 10.79
CA PHE A 138 6.48 28.98 9.52
C PHE A 138 7.97 29.13 9.19
N ILE A 139 8.39 28.61 8.04
CA ILE A 139 9.79 28.73 7.60
C ILE A 139 9.97 30.12 6.94
N PRO A 140 10.82 31.01 7.49
CA PRO A 140 11.12 32.28 6.85
C PRO A 140 11.81 32.02 5.50
N PHE A 141 11.14 32.41 4.42
CA PHE A 141 11.58 32.09 3.05
C PHE A 141 12.22 33.27 2.31
N TRP A 142 12.33 34.41 3.00
CA TRP A 142 12.75 35.69 2.44
C TRP A 142 14.27 35.87 2.48
N ASP A 143 14.98 35.12 3.34
CA ASP A 143 16.43 35.24 3.56
C ASP A 143 17.27 34.19 2.81
N ILE A 144 16.81 33.73 1.63
CA ILE A 144 17.48 32.66 0.88
C ILE A 144 18.13 33.22 -0.38
N HIS A 145 19.40 32.86 -0.62
CA HIS A 145 20.09 33.19 -1.86
C HIS A 145 19.36 32.59 -3.07
N VAL A 146 19.25 33.41 -4.13
CA VAL A 146 18.53 33.05 -5.36
C VAL A 146 19.08 31.76 -6.00
N TYR A 147 20.39 31.50 -5.88
CA TYR A 147 21.02 30.27 -6.36
C TYR A 147 20.43 29.00 -5.75
N ASP A 148 20.21 28.97 -4.43
CA ASP A 148 19.66 27.80 -3.72
C ASP A 148 18.21 27.52 -4.11
N VAL A 149 17.49 28.56 -4.52
CA VAL A 149 16.12 28.45 -5.04
C VAL A 149 16.11 27.68 -6.36
N PHE A 150 17.04 27.97 -7.27
CA PHE A 150 17.15 27.29 -8.57
C PHE A 150 17.76 25.90 -8.46
N LEU A 151 18.73 25.69 -7.57
CA LEU A 151 19.30 24.35 -7.30
C LEU A 151 18.25 23.34 -6.83
N ALA A 152 17.15 23.82 -6.25
CA ALA A 152 16.08 22.98 -5.76
C ALA A 152 15.07 22.51 -6.82
N ILE A 153 15.24 22.89 -8.09
CA ILE A 153 14.36 22.52 -9.21
C ILE A 153 14.44 21.02 -9.57
N PRO A 154 15.63 20.41 -9.77
CA PRO A 154 15.72 18.99 -10.12
C PRO A 154 15.08 18.07 -9.07
N PHE A 155 15.29 18.39 -7.79
CA PHE A 155 14.65 17.68 -6.69
C PHE A 155 13.13 17.86 -6.69
N ALA A 156 12.63 19.03 -7.08
CA ALA A 156 11.20 19.28 -7.20
C ALA A 156 10.56 18.49 -8.34
N ILE A 157 11.23 18.38 -9.50
CA ILE A 157 10.78 17.56 -10.63
C ILE A 157 10.65 16.11 -10.19
N LEU A 158 11.70 15.58 -9.56
CA LEU A 158 11.70 14.20 -9.09
C LEU A 158 10.60 13.94 -8.06
N LEU A 159 10.43 14.83 -7.07
CA LEU A 159 9.36 14.72 -6.08
C LEU A 159 7.98 14.75 -6.75
N THR A 160 7.82 15.61 -7.76
CA THR A 160 6.58 15.72 -8.52
C THR A 160 6.27 14.44 -9.28
N ILE A 161 7.25 13.86 -9.95
CA ILE A 161 7.10 12.57 -10.65
C ILE A 161 6.72 11.47 -9.66
N LEU A 162 7.38 11.42 -8.50
CA LEU A 162 7.08 10.44 -7.46
C LEU A 162 5.63 10.57 -6.96
N PHE A 163 5.19 11.77 -6.59
CA PHE A 163 3.84 11.97 -6.06
C PHE A 163 2.76 11.78 -7.11
N TYR A 164 3.03 12.21 -8.33
CA TYR A 164 2.18 11.91 -9.48
C TYR A 164 2.00 10.39 -9.63
N PHE A 165 3.10 9.64 -9.62
CA PHE A 165 3.07 8.19 -9.79
C PHE A 165 2.40 7.46 -8.61
N ASP A 166 2.80 7.77 -7.37
CA ASP A 166 2.24 7.18 -6.14
C ASP A 166 0.72 7.40 -6.07
N HIS A 167 0.27 8.63 -6.33
CA HIS A 167 -1.15 8.96 -6.34
C HIS A 167 -1.90 8.13 -7.38
N ASN A 168 -1.37 8.09 -8.59
CA ASN A 168 -2.00 7.41 -9.71
C ASN A 168 -2.09 5.90 -9.52
N VAL A 169 -0.98 5.26 -9.12
CA VAL A 169 -0.98 3.82 -8.87
C VAL A 169 -1.82 3.46 -7.65
N SER A 170 -1.74 4.22 -6.56
CA SER A 170 -2.57 3.97 -5.38
C SER A 170 -4.07 4.09 -5.72
N SER A 171 -4.45 5.09 -6.52
CA SER A 171 -5.84 5.29 -6.92
C SER A 171 -6.31 4.21 -7.91
N LEU A 172 -5.48 3.80 -8.88
CA LEU A 172 -5.80 2.71 -9.79
C LEU A 172 -5.95 1.36 -9.07
N ILE A 173 -5.09 1.06 -8.09
CA ILE A 173 -5.20 -0.17 -7.29
C ILE A 173 -6.48 -0.14 -6.43
N ALA A 174 -6.82 1.00 -5.83
CA ALA A 174 -8.01 1.14 -5.02
C ALA A 174 -9.32 1.16 -5.84
N GLN A 175 -9.25 1.53 -7.11
CA GLN A 175 -10.36 1.61 -8.06
C GLN A 175 -10.30 0.51 -9.12
N GLY A 176 -9.55 -0.56 -8.87
CA GLY A 176 -9.39 -1.66 -9.81
C GLY A 176 -10.74 -2.27 -10.19
N THR A 177 -10.79 -2.93 -11.36
CA THR A 177 -12.01 -3.58 -11.89
C THR A 177 -12.61 -4.64 -10.96
N GLU A 178 -11.86 -5.09 -9.94
CA GLU A 178 -12.30 -5.99 -8.88
C GLU A 178 -13.30 -5.34 -7.89
N PHE A 179 -13.34 -4.00 -7.84
CA PHE A 179 -14.20 -3.24 -6.95
C PHE A 179 -15.32 -2.55 -7.75
N PRO A 180 -16.60 -2.97 -7.60
CA PRO A 180 -17.72 -2.32 -8.27
C PRO A 180 -18.02 -0.95 -7.61
N LEU A 181 -17.34 0.09 -8.08
CA LEU A 181 -17.55 1.49 -7.70
C LEU A 181 -18.73 2.11 -8.47
N ARG A 182 -19.41 3.08 -7.85
CA ARG A 182 -20.61 3.71 -8.44
C ARG A 182 -20.38 5.15 -8.88
N LYS A 183 -19.43 5.86 -8.29
CA LYS A 183 -19.15 7.26 -8.64
C LYS A 183 -17.96 7.39 -9.59
N PRO A 184 -17.98 8.36 -10.52
CA PRO A 184 -16.87 8.62 -11.42
C PRO A 184 -15.64 9.14 -10.64
N ALA A 185 -14.45 8.85 -11.17
CA ALA A 185 -13.18 9.21 -10.55
C ALA A 185 -12.78 10.67 -10.84
N GLY A 186 -12.17 11.34 -9.86
CA GLY A 186 -11.82 12.76 -9.90
C GLY A 186 -10.32 13.05 -10.03
N PHE A 187 -9.57 12.30 -10.86
CA PHE A 187 -8.10 12.33 -10.86
C PHE A 187 -7.49 13.74 -11.00
N HIS A 188 -8.05 14.60 -11.86
CA HIS A 188 -7.56 15.98 -12.04
C HIS A 188 -7.63 16.81 -10.76
N TRP A 189 -8.75 16.71 -10.06
CA TRP A 189 -8.99 17.47 -8.83
C TRP A 189 -8.09 16.98 -7.70
N ASP A 190 -7.88 15.66 -7.63
CA ASP A 190 -7.04 15.06 -6.60
C ASP A 190 -5.56 15.45 -6.77
N ILE A 191 -5.03 15.49 -8.00
CA ILE A 191 -3.65 15.98 -8.26
C ILE A 191 -3.52 17.47 -7.95
N PHE A 192 -4.52 18.28 -8.28
CA PHE A 192 -4.52 19.70 -7.93
C PHE A 192 -4.48 19.91 -6.41
N LEU A 193 -5.31 19.16 -5.67
CA LEU A 193 -5.34 19.20 -4.20
C LEU A 193 -4.04 18.68 -3.58
N LEU A 194 -3.44 17.63 -4.15
CA LEU A 194 -2.14 17.11 -3.74
C LEU A 194 -1.04 18.17 -3.92
N GLY A 195 -1.05 18.90 -5.03
CA GLY A 195 -0.16 20.04 -5.25
C GLY A 195 -0.33 21.13 -4.20
N LEU A 196 -1.57 21.52 -3.90
CA LEU A 196 -1.89 22.53 -2.88
C LEU A 196 -1.40 22.10 -1.48
N THR A 197 -1.72 20.88 -1.06
CA THR A 197 -1.31 20.34 0.25
C THR A 197 0.19 20.13 0.36
N THR A 198 0.87 19.78 -0.73
CA THR A 198 2.34 19.71 -0.82
C THR A 198 2.98 21.10 -0.67
N GLY A 199 2.36 22.14 -1.23
CA GLY A 199 2.82 23.51 -1.04
C GLY A 199 2.61 24.01 0.39
N LEU A 200 1.43 23.78 0.97
CA LEU A 200 1.12 24.16 2.35
C LEU A 200 2.02 23.44 3.36
N SER A 201 2.19 22.12 3.23
CA SER A 201 3.18 21.37 4.03
C SER A 201 4.61 21.88 3.82
N GLY A 202 4.89 22.46 2.65
CA GLY A 202 6.16 23.11 2.39
C GLY A 202 6.39 24.43 3.10
N LEU A 203 5.35 25.26 3.22
CA LEU A 203 5.39 26.50 4.00
C LEU A 203 5.48 26.22 5.51
N LEU A 204 4.74 25.21 5.97
CA LEU A 204 4.68 24.79 7.37
C LEU A 204 5.83 23.88 7.80
N GLY A 205 6.71 23.48 6.86
CA GLY A 205 7.81 22.56 7.13
C GLY A 205 7.40 21.12 7.45
N ILE A 206 6.14 20.74 7.31
CA ILE A 206 5.59 19.41 7.61
C ILE A 206 6.01 18.41 6.51
N PRO A 207 6.14 17.11 6.82
CA PRO A 207 6.22 16.06 5.80
C PRO A 207 5.02 16.08 4.85
N PHE A 208 5.21 15.60 3.64
CA PHE A 208 4.18 15.62 2.60
C PHE A 208 3.20 14.46 2.78
N PRO A 209 1.90 14.66 2.52
CA PRO A 209 0.99 13.55 2.31
C PRO A 209 1.21 12.95 0.91
N ASN A 210 1.25 11.62 0.80
CA ASN A 210 1.26 10.90 -0.48
C ASN A 210 0.22 9.75 -0.48
N GLY A 211 0.00 9.15 -1.65
CA GLY A 211 -0.88 8.00 -1.81
C GLY A 211 -0.37 6.78 -1.02
N LEU A 212 -1.23 6.22 -0.15
CA LEU A 212 -0.84 5.11 0.73
C LEU A 212 -1.21 3.77 0.09
N ILE A 213 -0.23 3.18 -0.61
CA ILE A 213 -0.43 2.04 -1.51
C ILE A 213 -1.04 0.80 -0.84
N PRO A 214 -0.58 0.30 0.32
CA PRO A 214 -1.24 -0.85 0.95
C PRO A 214 -2.52 -0.43 1.68
N GLN A 215 -2.61 0.78 2.20
CA GLN A 215 -3.75 1.20 3.02
C GLN A 215 -5.00 1.49 2.19
N ALA A 216 -4.84 2.07 1.00
CA ALA A 216 -5.94 2.37 0.09
C ALA A 216 -6.78 1.12 -0.27
N PRO A 217 -6.21 0.01 -0.77
CA PRO A 217 -6.99 -1.19 -1.06
C PRO A 217 -7.54 -1.86 0.20
N PHE A 218 -6.84 -1.83 1.35
CA PHE A 218 -7.42 -2.34 2.60
C PHE A 218 -8.64 -1.53 3.04
N HIS A 219 -8.60 -0.21 2.86
CA HIS A 219 -9.74 0.66 3.15
C HIS A 219 -10.91 0.36 2.21
N THR A 220 -10.68 0.30 0.89
CA THR A 220 -11.72 -0.10 -0.07
C THR A 220 -12.30 -1.47 0.26
N ALA A 221 -11.46 -2.47 0.57
CA ALA A 221 -11.88 -3.82 0.93
C ALA A 221 -12.75 -3.84 2.19
N SER A 222 -12.44 -3.03 3.20
CA SER A 222 -13.26 -2.92 4.42
C SER A 222 -14.66 -2.33 4.17
N LEU A 223 -14.82 -1.57 3.07
CA LEU A 223 -16.06 -0.96 2.64
C LEU A 223 -16.83 -1.81 1.62
N CYS A 224 -16.25 -2.94 1.21
CA CYS A 224 -16.89 -3.87 0.29
C CYS A 224 -17.96 -4.68 1.02
N VAL A 225 -19.18 -4.65 0.48
CA VAL A 225 -20.25 -5.55 0.88
C VAL A 225 -20.23 -6.73 -0.08
N ALA A 226 -19.81 -7.89 0.42
CA ALA A 226 -19.90 -9.13 -0.35
C ALA A 226 -21.29 -9.78 -0.19
N SER A 227 -21.93 -10.06 -1.32
CA SER A 227 -23.14 -10.88 -1.39
C SER A 227 -22.74 -12.30 -1.80
N SER A 228 -23.30 -13.31 -1.13
CA SER A 228 -23.16 -14.70 -1.56
C SER A 228 -24.22 -14.95 -2.61
N LEU A 229 -23.89 -14.78 -3.88
CA LEU A 229 -24.75 -15.21 -4.97
C LEU A 229 -24.54 -16.72 -5.18
N PRO A 230 -25.62 -17.51 -5.36
CA PRO A 230 -25.48 -18.87 -5.86
C PRO A 230 -24.87 -18.82 -7.26
N ASP A 231 -23.84 -19.62 -7.53
CA ASP A 231 -23.22 -19.70 -8.86
C ASP A 231 -24.29 -20.07 -9.91
N PRO A 232 -24.49 -19.28 -10.98
CA PRO A 232 -25.47 -19.60 -12.02
C PRO A 232 -25.05 -20.79 -12.90
N SER A 233 -23.78 -21.24 -12.80
CA SER A 233 -23.23 -22.37 -13.56
C SER A 233 -23.23 -23.70 -12.82
N GLU A 234 -23.55 -23.75 -11.52
CA GLU A 234 -23.69 -25.02 -10.81
C GLU A 234 -25.15 -25.51 -10.87
N THR A 235 -25.36 -26.54 -11.68
CA THR A 235 -26.59 -27.35 -11.65
C THR A 235 -26.83 -27.82 -10.21
N ARG A 236 -28.09 -27.79 -9.76
CA ARG A 236 -28.66 -28.00 -8.41
C ARG A 236 -28.17 -29.22 -7.57
N ALA A 237 -27.12 -29.93 -7.94
CA ALA A 237 -26.61 -31.13 -7.28
C ALA A 237 -25.28 -30.94 -6.52
N SER A 238 -24.55 -29.83 -6.66
CA SER A 238 -23.36 -29.53 -5.85
C SER A 238 -23.65 -28.36 -4.90
N LYS A 239 -24.15 -28.65 -3.70
CA LYS A 239 -24.16 -27.67 -2.60
C LYS A 239 -22.73 -27.57 -2.06
N GLY A 240 -21.87 -26.79 -2.72
CA GLY A 240 -20.45 -26.76 -2.39
C GLY A 240 -19.87 -25.38 -2.15
N HIS A 241 -19.94 -24.48 -3.14
CA HIS A 241 -19.18 -23.24 -3.10
C HIS A 241 -20.07 -22.06 -3.50
N ALA A 242 -20.66 -21.38 -2.51
CA ALA A 242 -21.19 -20.05 -2.74
C ALA A 242 -20.01 -19.11 -3.00
N ALA A 243 -19.76 -18.76 -4.26
CA ALA A 243 -18.75 -17.78 -4.61
C ALA A 243 -19.09 -16.44 -3.92
N ARG A 244 -18.14 -15.92 -3.13
CA ARG A 244 -18.28 -14.62 -2.45
C ARG A 244 -18.02 -13.54 -3.49
N VAL A 245 -19.08 -13.02 -4.11
CA VAL A 245 -18.99 -11.93 -5.08
C VAL A 245 -19.11 -10.60 -4.35
N VAL A 246 -18.27 -9.63 -4.70
CA VAL A 246 -18.39 -8.26 -4.18
C VAL A 246 -19.59 -7.60 -4.85
N ASP A 247 -20.58 -7.19 -4.07
CA ASP A 247 -21.84 -6.64 -4.58
C ASP A 247 -21.71 -5.16 -4.93
N HIS A 248 -21.25 -4.37 -3.96
CA HIS A 248 -21.02 -2.94 -4.09
C HIS A 248 -20.08 -2.44 -2.99
N VAL A 249 -19.42 -1.31 -3.25
CA VAL A 249 -18.58 -0.59 -2.27
C VAL A 249 -19.35 0.58 -1.68
N VAL A 250 -19.33 0.70 -0.35
CA VAL A 250 -19.91 1.86 0.34
C VAL A 250 -18.90 3.00 0.36
N GLU A 251 -19.04 3.93 -0.58
CA GLU A 251 -18.15 5.09 -0.69
C GLU A 251 -18.49 6.17 0.34
N GLN A 252 -17.61 6.39 1.31
CA GLN A 252 -17.79 7.36 2.39
C GLN A 252 -16.65 8.38 2.51
N ARG A 253 -16.98 9.60 2.93
CA ARG A 253 -16.01 10.67 3.25
C ARG A 253 -15.63 10.72 4.74
N VAL A 254 -16.45 10.10 5.59
CA VAL A 254 -16.34 10.19 7.06
C VAL A 254 -15.13 9.46 7.59
N SER A 255 -14.74 8.31 7.04
CA SER A 255 -13.56 7.56 7.50
C SER A 255 -12.26 8.33 7.32
N ASN A 256 -12.06 8.93 6.15
CA ASN A 256 -10.86 9.73 5.88
C ASN A 256 -10.83 11.02 6.72
N LEU A 257 -11.99 11.67 6.89
CA LEU A 257 -12.13 12.82 7.79
C LEU A 257 -11.84 12.43 9.25
N ALA A 258 -12.39 11.31 9.71
CA ALA A 258 -12.16 10.79 11.06
C ALA A 258 -10.70 10.42 11.28
N GLN A 259 -10.02 9.81 10.29
CA GLN A 259 -8.58 9.55 10.36
C GLN A 259 -7.78 10.85 10.50
N GLY A 260 -8.12 11.90 9.74
CA GLY A 260 -7.51 13.22 9.86
C GLY A 260 -7.74 13.84 11.25
N LEU A 261 -8.98 13.83 11.74
CA LEU A 261 -9.34 14.34 13.07
C LEU A 261 -8.68 13.54 14.20
N LEU A 262 -8.61 12.21 14.08
CA LEU A 262 -7.91 11.35 15.03
C LEU A 262 -6.41 11.62 15.03
N THR A 263 -5.81 11.90 13.86
CA THR A 263 -4.39 12.29 13.78
C THR A 263 -4.14 13.62 14.47
N LEU A 264 -5.05 14.60 14.33
CA LEU A 264 -4.98 15.85 15.10
C LEU A 264 -5.20 15.61 16.60
N GLY A 265 -6.13 14.70 16.95
CA GLY A 265 -6.40 14.29 18.31
C GLY A 265 -5.20 13.60 18.97
N THR A 266 -4.47 12.75 18.25
CA THR A 266 -3.26 12.08 18.77
C THR A 266 -2.12 13.05 19.02
N MET A 267 -2.13 14.26 18.45
CA MET A 267 -1.17 15.32 18.78
C MET A 267 -1.46 16.00 20.13
N THR A 268 -2.59 15.69 20.78
CA THR A 268 -2.91 16.19 22.13
C THR A 268 -2.17 15.42 23.22
N GLY A 269 -1.83 16.11 24.31
CA GLY A 269 -1.05 15.56 25.43
C GLY A 269 -1.53 14.20 25.98
N PRO A 270 -2.82 13.96 26.25
CA PRO A 270 -3.27 12.69 26.81
C PRO A 270 -3.16 11.52 25.82
N LEU A 271 -3.49 11.72 24.53
CA LEU A 271 -3.34 10.67 23.53
C LEU A 271 -1.88 10.38 23.18
N LEU A 272 -0.99 11.38 23.23
CA LEU A 272 0.46 11.20 23.11
C LEU A 272 0.99 10.21 24.16
N ARG A 273 0.50 10.25 25.40
CA ARG A 273 0.89 9.28 26.43
C ARG A 273 0.46 7.86 26.07
N VAL A 274 -0.76 7.70 25.52
CA VAL A 274 -1.25 6.38 25.07
C VAL A 274 -0.42 5.87 23.90
N LEU A 275 -0.06 6.74 22.95
CA LEU A 275 0.78 6.38 21.80
C LEU A 275 2.19 5.95 22.24
N HIS A 276 2.74 6.59 23.27
CA HIS A 276 4.02 6.21 23.86
C HIS A 276 3.99 4.84 24.54
N LEU A 277 2.82 4.25 24.81
CA LEU A 277 2.77 2.88 25.33
C LEU A 277 3.00 1.83 24.23
N ILE A 278 2.87 2.18 22.95
CA ILE A 278 3.01 1.19 21.88
C ILE A 278 4.50 0.83 21.68
N PRO A 279 4.89 -0.44 21.90
CA PRO A 279 6.25 -0.88 21.67
C PRO A 279 6.58 -0.91 20.18
N GLN A 280 7.80 -0.53 19.80
CA GLN A 280 8.26 -0.58 18.42
C GLN A 280 8.24 -2.01 17.84
N GLY A 281 8.39 -3.05 18.69
CA GLY A 281 8.25 -4.45 18.27
C GLY A 281 6.84 -4.81 17.79
N VAL A 282 5.78 -4.23 18.38
CA VAL A 282 4.39 -4.41 17.92
C VAL A 282 4.20 -3.77 16.53
N LEU A 283 4.80 -2.60 16.32
CA LEU A 283 4.77 -1.91 15.03
C LEU A 283 5.54 -2.67 13.95
N ALA A 284 6.68 -3.30 14.30
CA ALA A 284 7.39 -4.21 13.40
C ALA A 284 6.49 -5.40 12.98
N GLY A 285 5.73 -5.96 13.92
CA GLY A 285 4.70 -6.96 13.63
C GLY A 285 3.63 -6.44 12.66
N LEU A 286 3.14 -5.22 12.85
CA LEU A 286 2.20 -4.59 11.90
C LEU A 286 2.81 -4.43 10.50
N PHE A 287 4.08 -4.01 10.38
CA PHE A 287 4.77 -3.95 9.09
C PHE A 287 4.81 -5.32 8.39
N PHE A 288 5.05 -6.41 9.14
CA PHE A 288 4.99 -7.76 8.60
C PHE A 288 3.59 -8.15 8.15
N VAL A 289 2.56 -7.87 8.95
CA VAL A 289 1.16 -8.17 8.58
C VAL A 289 0.78 -7.46 7.29
N MET A 290 1.08 -6.16 7.19
CA MET A 290 0.81 -5.38 5.98
C MET A 290 1.60 -5.91 4.78
N GLY A 291 2.89 -6.21 4.95
CA GLY A 291 3.75 -6.74 3.89
C GLY A 291 3.28 -8.10 3.37
N VAL A 292 3.01 -9.05 4.27
CA VAL A 292 2.53 -10.40 3.89
C VAL A 292 1.17 -10.34 3.21
N ARG A 293 0.21 -9.57 3.74
CA ARG A 293 -1.11 -9.45 3.11
C ARG A 293 -1.02 -8.76 1.75
N ALA A 294 -0.19 -7.72 1.62
CA ALA A 294 0.05 -7.06 0.34
C ALA A 294 0.69 -8.02 -0.69
N LEU A 295 1.65 -8.86 -0.27
CA LEU A 295 2.23 -9.90 -1.13
C LEU A 295 1.18 -10.93 -1.56
N GLN A 296 0.36 -11.42 -0.65
CA GLN A 296 -0.67 -12.43 -0.96
C GLN A 296 -1.76 -11.89 -1.91
N GLY A 297 -2.12 -10.61 -1.78
CA GLY A 297 -3.11 -9.96 -2.64
C GLY A 297 -2.59 -9.62 -4.04
N ASN A 298 -1.27 -9.50 -4.21
CA ASN A 298 -0.64 -9.01 -5.43
C ASN A 298 -0.78 -9.97 -6.62
N GLY A 299 -1.01 -9.44 -7.83
CA GLY A 299 -1.08 -10.20 -9.07
C GLY A 299 0.17 -11.00 -9.40
N VAL A 300 1.38 -10.46 -9.18
CA VAL A 300 2.66 -11.17 -9.41
C VAL A 300 2.71 -12.45 -8.57
N THR A 301 2.36 -12.36 -7.29
CA THR A 301 2.35 -13.53 -6.39
C THR A 301 1.32 -14.56 -6.82
N LYS A 302 0.11 -14.14 -7.20
CA LYS A 302 -0.93 -15.04 -7.70
C LYS A 302 -0.46 -15.78 -8.96
N LYS A 303 0.19 -15.07 -9.89
CA LYS A 303 0.79 -15.65 -11.11
C LYS A 303 1.94 -16.62 -10.78
N MET A 304 2.83 -16.27 -9.84
CA MET A 304 3.89 -17.17 -9.37
C MET A 304 3.33 -18.44 -8.71
N VAL A 305 2.31 -18.31 -7.84
CA VAL A 305 1.65 -19.45 -7.20
C VAL A 305 0.96 -20.32 -8.24
N PHE A 306 0.31 -19.74 -9.24
CA PHE A 306 -0.29 -20.47 -10.36
C PHE A 306 0.77 -21.28 -11.13
N LEU A 307 1.93 -20.69 -11.43
CA LEU A 307 3.04 -21.40 -12.09
C LEU A 307 3.58 -22.57 -11.26
N ALA A 308 3.66 -22.40 -9.94
CA ALA A 308 4.14 -23.41 -8.99
C ALA A 308 3.08 -24.49 -8.66
N ARG A 309 1.79 -24.24 -8.96
CA ARG A 309 0.70 -25.17 -8.66
C ARG A 309 0.67 -26.32 -9.68
N ASP A 310 0.36 -27.50 -9.17
CA ASP A 310 0.15 -28.68 -10.01
C ASP A 310 -1.08 -28.48 -10.91
N ALA A 311 -0.95 -28.84 -12.18
CA ALA A 311 -2.01 -28.75 -13.18
C ALA A 311 -3.23 -29.62 -12.84
N ALA A 312 -3.04 -30.69 -12.05
CA ALA A 312 -4.15 -31.52 -11.58
C ALA A 312 -5.02 -30.83 -10.50
N LEU A 313 -4.48 -29.82 -9.81
CA LEU A 313 -5.12 -29.14 -8.68
C LEU A 313 -5.56 -27.70 -9.02
N THR A 314 -5.37 -27.25 -10.25
CA THR A 314 -5.85 -25.95 -10.75
C THR A 314 -7.33 -26.03 -11.10
N THR A 315 -8.14 -25.16 -10.52
CA THR A 315 -9.58 -25.09 -10.79
C THR A 315 -9.82 -24.59 -12.21
N ALA A 316 -10.73 -25.22 -12.96
CA ALA A 316 -11.06 -24.88 -14.35
C ALA A 316 -11.66 -23.45 -14.52
N SER A 317 -11.99 -22.76 -13.42
CA SER A 317 -12.49 -21.38 -13.40
C SER A 317 -11.39 -20.32 -13.30
N ASP A 318 -10.11 -20.70 -13.17
CA ASP A 318 -9.02 -19.72 -13.06
C ASP A 318 -8.79 -19.02 -14.42
N PRO A 319 -8.90 -17.68 -14.51
CA PRO A 319 -8.73 -16.94 -15.76
C PRO A 319 -7.35 -17.18 -16.41
N LEU A 320 -6.31 -17.46 -15.62
CA LEU A 320 -4.96 -17.75 -16.12
C LEU A 320 -4.85 -19.09 -16.85
N GLY A 321 -5.80 -20.00 -16.63
CA GLY A 321 -5.90 -21.28 -17.35
C GLY A 321 -6.38 -21.15 -18.80
N ARG A 322 -6.88 -19.96 -19.19
CA ARG A 322 -7.28 -19.66 -20.58
C ARG A 322 -6.10 -19.35 -21.50
N VAL A 323 -4.91 -19.14 -20.94
CA VAL A 323 -3.70 -18.88 -21.73
C VAL A 323 -3.15 -20.20 -22.27
N GLU A 324 -3.30 -20.42 -23.58
CA GLU A 324 -2.88 -21.66 -24.24
C GLU A 324 -1.37 -21.91 -24.14
N ARG A 325 -0.55 -20.84 -24.12
CA ARG A 325 0.91 -20.93 -24.00
C ARG A 325 1.37 -20.72 -22.57
N ARG A 326 1.51 -21.79 -21.79
CA ARG A 326 2.07 -21.72 -20.42
C ARG A 326 3.47 -21.09 -20.36
N GLN A 327 4.25 -21.19 -21.44
CA GLN A 327 5.55 -20.51 -21.58
C GLN A 327 5.42 -18.98 -21.62
N ALA A 328 4.34 -18.44 -22.16
CA ALA A 328 4.09 -17.00 -22.17
C ALA A 328 3.92 -16.47 -20.73
N VAL A 329 3.23 -17.22 -19.88
CA VAL A 329 3.07 -16.88 -18.45
C VAL A 329 4.43 -16.85 -17.73
N TRP A 330 5.31 -17.83 -18.00
CA TRP A 330 6.68 -17.83 -17.45
C TRP A 330 7.49 -16.62 -17.89
N TRP A 331 7.46 -16.27 -19.17
CA TRP A 331 8.17 -15.09 -19.68
C TRP A 331 7.63 -13.78 -19.09
N PHE A 332 6.31 -13.69 -18.96
CA PHE A 332 5.65 -12.52 -18.39
C PHE A 332 6.01 -12.32 -16.92
N VAL A 333 5.86 -13.36 -16.09
CA VAL A 333 6.26 -13.32 -14.67
C VAL A 333 7.76 -13.09 -14.52
N GLY A 334 8.58 -13.68 -15.40
CA GLY A 334 10.03 -13.42 -15.43
C GLY A 334 10.35 -11.94 -15.65
N LEU A 335 9.64 -11.28 -16.57
CA LEU A 335 9.79 -9.84 -16.80
C LEU A 335 9.33 -9.01 -15.59
N GLU A 336 8.21 -9.39 -14.94
CA GLU A 336 7.74 -8.73 -13.71
C GLU A 336 8.78 -8.82 -12.60
N VAL A 337 9.36 -10.01 -12.38
CA VAL A 337 10.39 -10.25 -11.37
C VAL A 337 11.68 -9.50 -11.68
N VAL A 338 12.09 -9.42 -12.95
CA VAL A 338 13.26 -8.61 -13.35
C VAL A 338 13.00 -7.12 -13.12
N GLY A 339 11.82 -6.61 -13.48
CA GLY A 339 11.44 -5.22 -13.21
C GLY A 339 11.41 -4.89 -11.71
N PHE A 340 10.86 -5.78 -10.91
CA PHE A 340 10.92 -5.71 -9.44
C PHE A 340 12.38 -5.75 -8.94
N ALA A 341 13.20 -6.69 -9.38
CA ALA A 341 14.57 -6.85 -8.91
C ALA A 341 15.42 -5.61 -9.24
N ALA A 342 15.25 -5.03 -10.43
CA ALA A 342 15.95 -3.81 -10.84
C ALA A 342 15.54 -2.61 -9.96
N THR A 343 14.24 -2.42 -9.72
CA THR A 343 13.74 -1.34 -8.87
C THR A 343 14.15 -1.51 -7.41
N PHE A 344 14.11 -2.75 -6.89
CA PHE A 344 14.55 -3.09 -5.55
C PHE A 344 16.07 -2.92 -5.37
N ALA A 345 16.89 -3.36 -6.33
CA ALA A 345 18.34 -3.21 -6.25
C ALA A 345 18.76 -1.75 -6.17
N ILE A 346 18.14 -0.88 -6.98
CA ILE A 346 18.46 0.55 -7.00
C ILE A 346 18.00 1.24 -5.72
N SER A 347 16.87 0.81 -5.12
CA SER A 347 16.41 1.38 -3.84
C SER A 347 17.33 1.07 -2.65
N GLN A 348 18.19 0.05 -2.74
CA GLN A 348 19.22 -0.24 -1.73
C GLN A 348 20.49 0.62 -1.88
N THR A 349 20.60 1.42 -2.95
CA THR A 349 21.79 2.24 -3.22
C THR A 349 21.55 3.72 -2.91
N ILE A 350 22.61 4.54 -2.95
CA ILE A 350 22.50 6.00 -2.84
C ILE A 350 21.61 6.58 -3.96
N ALA A 351 21.53 5.89 -5.11
CA ALA A 351 20.65 6.23 -6.22
C ALA A 351 19.17 5.90 -5.97
N ALA A 352 18.78 5.50 -4.74
CA ALA A 352 17.39 5.27 -4.37
C ALA A 352 16.48 6.44 -4.74
N ILE A 353 16.98 7.67 -4.68
CA ILE A 353 16.29 8.89 -5.13
C ILE A 353 15.70 8.73 -6.55
N GLY A 354 16.37 7.99 -7.45
CA GLY A 354 15.93 7.76 -8.83
C GLY A 354 14.94 6.60 -9.04
N PHE A 355 14.53 5.87 -7.99
CA PHE A 355 13.57 4.76 -8.13
C PHE A 355 12.28 5.13 -8.90
N PRO A 356 11.68 6.33 -8.73
CA PRO A 356 10.40 6.65 -9.38
C PRO A 356 10.53 6.72 -10.89
N VAL A 357 11.70 7.13 -11.39
CA VAL A 357 12.00 7.21 -12.83
C VAL A 357 12.05 5.80 -13.44
N LEU A 358 12.58 4.82 -12.72
CA LEU A 358 12.62 3.43 -13.19
C LEU A 358 11.23 2.82 -13.25
N VAL A 359 10.41 3.05 -12.23
CA VAL A 359 9.03 2.54 -12.23
C VAL A 359 8.24 3.20 -13.36
N LEU A 360 8.43 4.49 -13.60
CA LEU A 360 7.86 5.18 -14.76
C LEU A 360 8.36 4.56 -16.08
N ALA A 361 9.63 4.17 -16.16
CA ALA A 361 10.20 3.52 -17.34
C ALA A 361 9.65 2.11 -17.60
N LEU A 362 9.07 1.44 -16.61
CA LEU A 362 8.36 0.16 -16.81
C LEU A 362 7.08 0.34 -17.64
N VAL A 363 6.45 1.52 -17.59
CA VAL A 363 5.23 1.84 -18.35
C VAL A 363 5.45 1.81 -19.88
N PRO A 364 6.42 2.53 -20.47
CA PRO A 364 6.70 2.43 -21.89
C PRO A 364 7.28 1.07 -22.28
N VAL A 365 8.04 0.41 -21.39
CA VAL A 365 8.51 -0.97 -21.61
C VAL A 365 7.30 -1.89 -21.82
N ARG A 366 6.29 -1.81 -20.96
CA ARG A 366 5.01 -2.50 -21.15
C ARG A 366 4.39 -2.13 -22.50
N THR A 367 4.21 -0.85 -22.79
CA THR A 367 3.43 -0.39 -23.95
C THR A 367 4.09 -0.71 -25.30
N PHE A 368 5.42 -0.72 -25.39
CA PHE A 368 6.13 -0.88 -26.66
C PHE A 368 6.83 -2.24 -26.83
N LEU A 369 7.22 -2.91 -25.75
CA LEU A 369 7.93 -4.19 -25.83
C LEU A 369 6.97 -5.37 -25.68
N LEU A 370 6.02 -5.36 -24.74
CA LEU A 370 5.12 -6.51 -24.55
C LEU A 370 4.25 -6.85 -25.77
N PRO A 371 3.62 -5.90 -26.48
CA PRO A 371 2.83 -6.20 -27.67
C PRO A 371 3.63 -6.78 -28.84
N ARG A 372 4.96 -6.70 -28.81
CA ARG A 372 5.83 -7.32 -29.82
C ARG A 372 6.09 -8.79 -29.56
N PHE A 373 5.99 -9.24 -28.31
CA PHE A 373 6.34 -10.61 -27.90
C PHE A 373 5.13 -11.50 -27.60
N PHE A 374 3.98 -10.91 -27.28
CA PHE A 374 2.77 -11.62 -26.84
C PHE A 374 1.58 -11.35 -27.75
N ALA A 375 0.68 -12.33 -27.90
CA ALA A 375 -0.57 -12.14 -28.62
C ALA A 375 -1.53 -11.24 -27.82
N ALA A 376 -2.39 -10.49 -28.51
CA ALA A 376 -3.32 -9.56 -27.88
C ALA A 376 -4.30 -10.25 -26.90
N GLU A 377 -4.70 -11.48 -27.20
CA GLU A 377 -5.59 -12.29 -26.34
C GLU A 377 -4.87 -12.76 -25.06
N GLU A 378 -3.59 -13.14 -25.16
CA GLU A 378 -2.77 -13.51 -24.00
C GLU A 378 -2.52 -12.31 -23.08
N LEU A 379 -2.23 -11.15 -23.69
CA LEU A 379 -2.05 -9.89 -22.98
C LEU A 379 -3.34 -9.41 -22.29
N ALA A 380 -4.50 -9.61 -22.90
CA ALA A 380 -5.77 -9.23 -22.31
C ALA A 380 -6.08 -10.04 -21.03
N VAL A 381 -5.68 -11.31 -20.99
CA VAL A 381 -5.85 -12.18 -19.82
C VAL A 381 -4.80 -11.91 -18.74
N LEU A 382 -3.55 -11.64 -19.13
CA LEU A 382 -2.43 -11.42 -18.21
C LEU A 382 -2.34 -9.98 -17.65
N ASP A 383 -2.86 -9.02 -18.40
CA ASP A 383 -2.75 -7.58 -18.15
C ASP A 383 -4.02 -6.85 -18.55
N GLU A 384 -5.11 -7.13 -17.83
CA GLU A 384 -6.36 -6.37 -17.94
C GLU A 384 -6.12 -4.90 -17.57
N ALA A 385 -6.83 -3.98 -18.23
CA ALA A 385 -6.77 -2.56 -17.86
C ALA A 385 -7.15 -2.37 -16.38
N THR A 386 -6.33 -1.67 -15.61
CA THR A 386 -6.59 -1.42 -14.19
C THR A 386 -7.79 -0.50 -13.99
N ALA A 387 -7.99 0.43 -14.93
CA ALA A 387 -9.15 1.31 -14.97
C ALA A 387 -10.29 0.63 -15.73
N SER A 388 -11.47 0.57 -15.10
CA SER A 388 -12.72 0.24 -15.79
C SER A 388 -13.05 1.31 -16.85
N PRO A 389 -13.80 0.97 -17.93
CA PRO A 389 -14.27 1.98 -18.88
C PRO A 389 -15.04 3.13 -18.20
N PHE A 390 -15.75 2.83 -17.12
CA PHE A 390 -16.50 3.79 -16.29
C PHE A 390 -15.62 4.77 -15.49
N THR A 391 -14.36 4.42 -15.23
CA THR A 391 -13.38 5.30 -14.54
C THR A 391 -12.57 6.19 -15.48
N MET A 392 -12.68 5.99 -16.81
CA MET A 392 -11.92 6.74 -17.82
C MET A 392 -12.80 7.65 -18.71
N GLU A 393 -14.12 7.69 -18.47
CA GLU A 393 -15.02 8.76 -18.94
C GLU A 393 -14.91 9.99 -18.02
#